data_AF-A0A831SNN9-F1
#
_entry.id   AF-A0A831SNN9-F1
#
_cell.length_a   1.000
_cell.length_b   1.000
_cell.length_c   1.000
_cell.angle_alpha   90.00
_cell.angle_beta   90.00
_cell.angle_gamma   90.00
#
_symmetry.space_group_name_H-M   'P 1'
#
loop_
_entity.id
_entity.type
_entity.pdbx_description
1 polymer ?
#
loop_
_entity_poly.entity_id
_entity_poly.type
_entity_poly.pdbx_seq_one_letter_code
_entity_poly.pdbx_strand_id
1 'polypeptide(L)'
;KSLRKDIAELEKLKPNIEKAIRKHYGKNMRVTFIFCTKNIKWSENDEADAKGADIVIWREKEISYFKKIADIIGFSAKYQLFAVIHKGKKAIEPVTVPALKTHIGGKQCYTFMVQPERLLKIAYVHHRSPISLGKWCADEGNAYQRMFNKSKLRNIDTFITNGGFFPNNIVINFTSPPKFIPNSTVGDIEEGFLQLPQYYASARIVDGQHRLYGFSNNPKKSSEMIPVLAFENLPKEEEGKIFVTINDEQKKVEANLLWDLYDDVYEDSLDDKNQMLRTISRIIKNLNNRGKSPLKDRIYIPSINEKKDKNGRERLTIATFGNGIKKTGLLKKGGLLFVENWKTSENFATNRIESFFKVVKSLLPEDWEKGEKGFLCSNNGIAVFLQILKEILRYIHYRNPTIIKKSNLDDLEEDIKNLVEPAIDYLREIGENGRNEWRGETSQEGGRKKIADILMEKIKKYHPDFAPHLPPTEEEIGKKLVEETELKIRNLIKQKLKEKYGDKWWKQGVPAGAKDYAKRRMEEEINKAPWV
;
A
#
# COMPACT_ATOMS: atom_id res chain seq x y z
N LYS A 1 31.46 16.42 -5.81
CA LYS A 1 31.59 17.86 -6.10
C LYS A 1 30.55 18.58 -5.23
N SER A 2 30.96 19.49 -4.35
CA SER A 2 30.01 20.32 -3.59
C SER A 2 29.41 21.37 -4.53
N LEU A 3 28.14 21.69 -4.30
CA LEU A 3 27.39 22.70 -5.06
C LEU A 3 27.25 24.02 -4.30
N ARG A 4 27.85 24.13 -3.11
CA ARG A 4 27.73 25.28 -2.22
C ARG A 4 28.03 26.63 -2.88
N LYS A 5 29.09 26.68 -3.71
CA LYS A 5 29.45 27.89 -4.45
C LYS A 5 28.37 28.27 -5.47
N ASP A 6 27.88 27.29 -6.22
CA ASP A 6 26.84 27.48 -7.24
C ASP A 6 25.52 27.94 -6.61
N ILE A 7 25.16 27.39 -5.44
CA ILE A 7 23.99 27.78 -4.65
C ILE A 7 24.10 29.23 -4.18
N ALA A 8 25.22 29.59 -3.56
CA ALA A 8 25.44 30.94 -3.04
C ALA A 8 25.50 31.99 -4.15
N GLU A 9 26.03 31.65 -5.32
CA GLU A 9 26.05 32.52 -6.49
C GLU A 9 24.62 32.75 -7.02
N LEU A 10 23.84 31.67 -7.19
CA LEU A 10 22.46 31.80 -7.63
C LEU A 10 21.64 32.63 -6.65
N GLU A 11 21.75 32.37 -5.35
CA GLU A 11 21.06 33.11 -4.29
C GLU A 11 21.28 34.62 -4.40
N LYS A 12 22.53 35.05 -4.63
CA LYS A 12 22.87 36.47 -4.84
C LYS A 12 22.24 37.06 -6.11
N LEU A 13 22.09 36.25 -7.16
CA LEU A 13 21.54 36.69 -8.44
C LEU A 13 19.99 36.72 -8.44
N LYS A 14 19.32 35.93 -7.58
CA LYS A 14 17.84 35.80 -7.57
C LYS A 14 17.12 37.15 -7.60
N PRO A 15 17.44 38.16 -6.76
CA PRO A 15 16.66 39.40 -6.72
C PRO A 15 16.72 40.19 -8.03
N ASN A 16 17.89 40.21 -8.68
CA ASN A 16 18.10 40.89 -9.95
C ASN A 16 17.37 40.18 -11.09
N ILE A 17 17.43 38.85 -11.12
CA ILE A 17 16.71 38.03 -12.10
C ILE A 17 15.19 38.20 -11.93
N GLU A 18 14.68 38.13 -10.70
CA GLU A 18 13.26 38.34 -10.40
C GLU A 18 12.80 39.72 -10.85
N LYS A 19 13.58 40.77 -10.56
CA LYS A 19 13.28 42.14 -10.97
C LYS A 19 13.23 42.28 -12.49
N ALA A 20 14.18 41.68 -13.21
CA ALA A 20 14.22 41.70 -14.67
C ALA A 20 13.01 40.97 -15.27
N ILE A 21 12.68 39.77 -14.77
CA ILE A 21 11.52 38.99 -15.23
C ILE A 21 10.22 39.74 -14.96
N ARG A 22 10.02 40.27 -13.75
CA ARG A 22 8.80 41.03 -13.39
C ARG A 22 8.67 42.34 -14.17
N LYS A 23 9.79 42.97 -14.55
CA LYS A 23 9.78 44.15 -15.42
C LYS A 23 9.30 43.81 -16.83
N HIS A 24 9.70 42.65 -17.36
CA HIS A 24 9.36 42.25 -18.73
C HIS A 24 7.98 41.59 -18.85
N TYR A 25 7.65 40.64 -17.96
CA TYR A 25 6.43 39.82 -18.03
C TYR A 25 5.30 40.28 -17.11
N GLY A 26 5.55 41.29 -16.26
CA GLY A 26 4.56 41.89 -15.37
C GLY A 26 4.84 41.65 -13.88
N LYS A 27 4.42 42.63 -13.06
CA LYS A 27 4.74 42.69 -11.61
C LYS A 27 4.23 41.49 -10.81
N ASN A 28 3.16 40.84 -11.26
CA ASN A 28 2.52 39.73 -10.56
C ASN A 28 3.11 38.35 -10.92
N MET A 29 4.16 38.29 -11.75
CA MET A 29 4.80 37.02 -12.09
C MET A 29 5.55 36.39 -10.92
N ARG A 30 5.28 35.10 -10.73
CA ARG A 30 5.98 34.25 -9.78
C ARG A 30 7.19 33.62 -10.46
N VAL A 31 8.32 33.68 -9.78
CA VAL A 31 9.58 33.12 -10.24
C VAL A 31 10.01 32.05 -9.24
N THR A 32 10.42 30.90 -9.75
CA THR A 32 10.94 29.78 -8.96
C THR A 32 12.31 29.42 -9.52
N PHE A 33 13.26 29.18 -8.64
CA PHE A 33 14.60 28.77 -9.02
C PHE A 33 14.76 27.27 -8.76
N ILE A 34 15.29 26.55 -9.74
CA ILE A 34 15.41 25.09 -9.71
C ILE A 34 16.83 24.70 -10.12
N PHE A 35 17.51 23.91 -9.31
CA PHE A 35 18.74 23.22 -9.69
C PHE A 35 18.41 21.84 -10.25
N CYS A 36 18.60 21.67 -11.56
CA CYS A 36 18.49 20.37 -12.23
C CYS A 36 19.87 19.70 -12.30
N THR A 37 20.00 18.53 -11.70
CA THR A 37 21.28 17.82 -11.58
C THR A 37 21.21 16.40 -12.16
N LYS A 38 22.30 15.97 -12.80
CA LYS A 38 22.49 14.64 -13.38
C LYS A 38 23.80 14.06 -12.87
N ASN A 39 23.81 12.80 -12.43
CA ASN A 39 24.98 12.12 -11.87
C ASN A 39 25.68 12.88 -10.71
N ILE A 40 24.92 13.63 -9.90
CA ILE A 40 25.44 14.34 -8.73
C ILE A 40 24.77 13.78 -7.48
N LYS A 41 25.60 13.36 -6.51
CA LYS A 41 25.16 13.02 -5.16
C LYS A 41 25.21 14.28 -4.30
N TRP A 42 24.05 14.76 -3.88
CA TRP A 42 23.93 15.90 -2.98
C TRP A 42 24.36 15.50 -1.56
N SER A 43 25.07 16.41 -0.89
CA SER A 43 25.34 16.28 0.55
C SER A 43 24.21 16.91 1.36
N GLU A 44 24.00 16.46 2.60
CA GLU A 44 22.98 17.04 3.50
C GLU A 44 23.16 18.56 3.67
N ASN A 45 24.42 19.03 3.70
CA ASN A 45 24.75 20.44 3.79
C ASN A 45 24.37 21.22 2.52
N ASP A 46 24.67 20.71 1.32
CA ASP A 46 24.25 21.37 0.07
C ASP A 46 22.72 21.38 -0.06
N GLU A 47 22.04 20.32 0.38
CA GLU A 47 20.56 20.28 0.42
C GLU A 47 19.99 21.31 1.38
N ALA A 48 20.59 21.47 2.57
CA ALA A 48 20.21 22.47 3.56
C ALA A 48 20.45 23.90 3.06
N ASP A 49 21.59 24.16 2.42
CA ASP A 49 21.94 25.46 1.84
C ASP A 49 20.95 25.86 0.73
N ALA A 50 20.67 24.96 -0.23
CA ALA A 50 19.67 25.20 -1.27
C ALA A 50 18.25 25.41 -0.69
N LYS A 51 17.93 24.69 0.38
CA LYS A 51 16.67 24.83 1.14
C LYS A 51 16.57 26.17 1.87
N GLY A 52 17.68 26.71 2.38
CA GLY A 52 17.77 28.04 2.99
C GLY A 52 17.56 29.14 1.94
N ALA A 53 18.17 28.97 0.76
CA ALA A 53 18.09 29.91 -0.35
C ALA A 53 16.79 29.84 -1.17
N ASP A 54 15.78 29.05 -0.75
CA ASP A 54 14.52 28.82 -1.49
C ASP A 54 14.77 28.38 -2.95
N ILE A 55 15.67 27.41 -3.14
CA ILE A 55 15.98 26.80 -4.43
C ILE A 55 15.49 25.34 -4.41
N VAL A 56 14.71 24.97 -5.43
CA VAL A 56 14.18 23.61 -5.60
C VAL A 56 15.28 22.71 -6.18
N ILE A 57 15.45 21.51 -5.64
CA ILE A 57 16.42 20.53 -6.15
C ILE A 57 15.68 19.49 -6.98
N TRP A 58 16.03 19.36 -8.26
CA TRP A 58 15.57 18.28 -9.12
C TRP A 58 16.75 17.40 -9.56
N ARG A 59 16.62 16.11 -9.28
CA ARG A 59 17.55 15.08 -9.73
C ARG A 59 16.88 14.35 -10.90
N GLU A 60 17.55 13.35 -11.42
CA GLU A 60 17.04 12.58 -12.57
C GLU A 60 15.69 11.92 -12.30
N LYS A 61 15.43 11.51 -11.04
CA LYS A 61 14.17 10.89 -10.66
C LYS A 61 13.01 11.88 -10.72
N GLU A 62 13.14 13.08 -10.15
CA GLU A 62 12.13 14.13 -10.16
C GLU A 62 11.78 14.56 -11.58
N ILE A 63 12.80 14.78 -12.41
CA ILE A 63 12.63 15.16 -13.82
C ILE A 63 11.88 14.06 -14.58
N SER A 64 12.29 12.80 -14.40
CA SER A 64 11.65 11.66 -15.06
C SER A 64 10.18 11.50 -14.64
N TYR A 65 9.88 11.73 -13.36
CA TYR A 65 8.52 11.69 -12.83
C TYR A 65 7.62 12.76 -13.43
N PHE A 66 8.03 14.04 -13.39
CA PHE A 66 7.21 15.11 -13.95
C PHE A 66 7.08 15.02 -15.46
N LYS A 67 8.11 14.54 -16.17
CA LYS A 67 8.02 14.23 -17.60
C LYS A 67 6.95 13.17 -17.87
N LYS A 68 6.97 12.07 -17.11
CA LYS A 68 5.95 11.00 -17.20
C LYS A 68 4.55 11.52 -16.92
N ILE A 69 4.37 12.40 -15.93
CA ILE A 69 3.06 13.02 -15.66
C ILE A 69 2.62 13.91 -16.81
N ALA A 70 3.50 14.77 -17.32
CA ALA A 70 3.22 15.62 -18.48
C ALA A 70 2.79 14.81 -19.71
N ASP A 71 3.47 13.68 -19.97
CA ASP A 71 3.15 12.77 -21.07
C ASP A 71 1.77 12.09 -20.93
N ILE A 72 1.21 12.04 -19.71
CA ILE A 72 -0.07 11.38 -19.41
C ILE A 72 -1.23 12.36 -19.33
N ILE A 73 -1.11 13.46 -18.57
CA ILE A 73 -2.20 14.41 -18.30
C ILE A 73 -2.05 15.76 -19.02
N GLY A 74 -1.02 15.91 -19.86
CA GLY A 74 -0.82 17.09 -20.68
C GLY A 74 -0.70 18.37 -19.86
N PHE A 75 -1.44 19.41 -20.27
CA PHE A 75 -1.33 20.75 -19.69
C PHE A 75 -1.66 20.81 -18.19
N SER A 76 -2.50 19.91 -17.68
CA SER A 76 -2.83 19.84 -16.25
C SER A 76 -1.67 19.35 -15.37
N ALA A 77 -0.60 18.80 -15.96
CA ALA A 77 0.60 18.40 -15.22
C ALA A 77 1.22 19.57 -14.45
N LYS A 78 1.07 20.80 -14.94
CA LYS A 78 1.53 22.00 -14.25
C LYS A 78 0.90 22.15 -12.86
N TYR A 79 -0.32 21.68 -12.63
CA TYR A 79 -0.95 21.76 -11.31
C TYR A 79 -0.33 20.77 -10.33
N GLN A 80 0.10 19.59 -10.80
CA GLN A 80 0.89 18.66 -9.97
C GLN A 80 2.28 19.22 -9.69
N LEU A 81 2.87 19.92 -10.66
CA LEU A 81 4.12 20.63 -10.46
C LEU A 81 3.99 21.73 -9.41
N PHE A 82 2.98 22.59 -9.53
CA PHE A 82 2.72 23.70 -8.62
C PHE A 82 2.32 23.22 -7.22
N ALA A 83 1.66 22.06 -7.10
CA ALA A 83 1.42 21.43 -5.82
C ALA A 83 2.71 21.17 -5.03
N VAL A 84 3.84 20.98 -5.72
CA VAL A 84 5.16 20.79 -5.13
C VAL A 84 5.89 22.13 -4.98
N ILE A 85 6.12 22.86 -6.07
CA ILE A 85 6.99 24.06 -6.04
C ILE A 85 6.30 25.32 -5.48
N HIS A 86 4.97 25.30 -5.33
CA HIS A 86 4.16 26.43 -4.89
C HIS A 86 3.17 26.06 -3.78
N LYS A 87 3.43 24.96 -3.05
CA LYS A 87 2.60 24.53 -1.93
C LYS A 87 2.32 25.71 -0.98
N GLY A 88 1.06 25.90 -0.61
CA GLY A 88 0.64 26.98 0.30
C GLY A 88 0.61 28.39 -0.33
N LYS A 89 1.03 28.57 -1.59
CA LYS A 89 0.87 29.85 -2.31
C LYS A 89 -0.52 29.92 -2.96
N LYS A 90 -1.09 31.12 -3.07
CA LYS A 90 -2.42 31.35 -3.69
C LYS A 90 -2.46 30.84 -5.14
N ALA A 91 -3.32 29.90 -5.48
CA ALA A 91 -3.51 29.30 -6.80
C ALA A 91 -4.62 29.97 -7.62
N ILE A 92 -5.71 30.33 -6.95
CA ILE A 92 -6.92 30.87 -7.58
C ILE A 92 -7.46 32.06 -6.80
N GLU A 93 -8.28 32.86 -7.46
CA GLU A 93 -9.17 33.78 -6.76
C GLU A 93 -10.25 33.01 -5.98
N PRO A 94 -10.82 33.60 -4.91
CA PRO A 94 -11.87 32.96 -4.14
C PRO A 94 -13.02 32.49 -5.03
N VAL A 95 -13.26 31.18 -5.04
CA VAL A 95 -14.39 30.56 -5.74
C VAL A 95 -15.43 30.18 -4.70
N THR A 96 -16.64 30.71 -4.85
CA THR A 96 -17.79 30.36 -4.01
C THR A 96 -18.75 29.47 -4.81
N VAL A 97 -19.22 28.40 -4.18
CA VAL A 97 -20.20 27.46 -4.74
C VAL A 97 -21.32 27.19 -3.74
N PRO A 98 -22.57 26.94 -4.18
CA PRO A 98 -23.60 26.40 -3.31
C PRO A 98 -23.18 25.03 -2.78
N ALA A 99 -23.39 24.78 -1.49
CA ALA A 99 -22.98 23.55 -0.85
C ALA A 99 -23.91 23.16 0.31
N LEU A 100 -23.94 21.86 0.59
CA LEU A 100 -24.52 21.32 1.82
C LEU A 100 -23.39 20.86 2.72
N LYS A 101 -23.43 21.25 3.99
CA LYS A 101 -22.51 20.81 5.05
C LYS A 101 -23.24 19.81 5.95
N THR A 102 -22.62 18.66 6.19
CA THR A 102 -23.18 17.60 7.04
C THR A 102 -22.06 16.73 7.63
N HIS A 103 -22.42 15.63 8.29
CA HIS A 103 -21.47 14.65 8.84
C HIS A 103 -21.70 13.28 8.20
N ILE A 104 -20.63 12.65 7.70
CA ILE A 104 -20.63 11.26 7.23
C ILE A 104 -19.62 10.48 8.05
N GLY A 105 -20.07 9.40 8.72
CA GLY A 105 -19.21 8.61 9.59
C GLY A 105 -18.59 9.41 10.74
N GLY A 106 -19.32 10.39 11.28
CA GLY A 106 -18.83 11.32 12.31
C GLY A 106 -17.87 12.40 11.80
N LYS A 107 -17.58 12.46 10.49
CA LYS A 107 -16.64 13.43 9.91
C LYS A 107 -17.41 14.51 9.17
N GLN A 108 -17.04 15.77 9.42
CA GLN A 108 -17.58 16.91 8.70
C GLN A 108 -17.23 16.82 7.21
N CYS A 109 -18.25 16.99 6.37
CA CYS A 109 -18.09 16.97 4.93
C CYS A 109 -19.02 17.98 4.25
N TYR A 110 -18.67 18.30 3.00
CA TYR A 110 -19.39 19.21 2.13
C TYR A 110 -19.73 18.50 0.83
N THR A 111 -20.96 18.67 0.34
CA THR A 111 -21.34 18.27 -1.02
C THR A 111 -21.66 19.49 -1.86
N PHE A 112 -21.08 19.57 -3.06
CA PHE A 112 -21.25 20.70 -3.97
C PHE A 112 -20.97 20.32 -5.42
N MET A 113 -21.42 21.16 -6.35
CA MET A 113 -21.11 21.04 -7.78
C MET A 113 -20.04 22.05 -8.17
N VAL A 114 -19.07 21.66 -9.00
CA VAL A 114 -18.01 22.56 -9.46
C VAL A 114 -17.56 22.26 -10.89
N GLN A 115 -17.07 23.28 -11.59
CA GLN A 115 -16.39 23.09 -12.87
C GLN A 115 -15.04 22.38 -12.67
N PRO A 116 -14.71 21.33 -13.45
CA PRO A 116 -13.43 20.63 -13.36
C PRO A 116 -12.21 21.54 -13.41
N GLU A 117 -12.24 22.60 -14.22
CA GLU A 117 -11.15 23.56 -14.34
C GLU A 117 -10.81 24.25 -13.01
N ARG A 118 -11.84 24.58 -12.20
CA ARG A 118 -11.64 25.25 -10.90
C ARG A 118 -11.02 24.28 -9.90
N LEU A 119 -11.52 23.04 -9.86
CA LEU A 119 -11.01 22.01 -8.96
C LEU A 119 -9.57 21.60 -9.34
N LEU A 120 -9.25 21.42 -10.62
CA LEU A 120 -7.91 21.06 -11.11
C LEU A 120 -6.80 22.03 -10.66
N LYS A 121 -7.12 23.32 -10.45
CA LYS A 121 -6.14 24.35 -10.04
C LYS A 121 -5.69 24.20 -8.58
N ILE A 122 -6.53 23.64 -7.73
CA ILE A 122 -6.28 23.44 -6.29
C ILE A 122 -6.07 21.96 -5.92
N ALA A 123 -6.55 21.06 -6.79
CA ALA A 123 -6.52 19.63 -6.57
C ALA A 123 -5.16 19.01 -6.85
N TYR A 124 -4.78 18.03 -6.03
CA TYR A 124 -3.59 17.25 -6.24
C TYR A 124 -3.78 15.80 -5.86
N VAL A 125 -2.97 14.94 -6.49
CA VAL A 125 -2.93 13.51 -6.22
C VAL A 125 -1.66 13.21 -5.46
N HIS A 126 -1.81 12.53 -4.32
CA HIS A 126 -0.67 12.01 -3.60
C HIS A 126 -0.23 10.67 -4.22
N HIS A 127 0.58 10.74 -5.29
CA HIS A 127 1.12 9.55 -5.94
C HIS A 127 2.16 8.87 -5.06
N ARG A 128 2.11 7.54 -5.00
CA ARG A 128 3.22 6.75 -4.48
C ARG A 128 4.39 6.83 -5.45
N SER A 129 5.34 7.68 -5.12
CA SER A 129 6.54 7.92 -5.92
C SER A 129 7.77 7.59 -5.07
N PRO A 130 8.80 6.92 -5.62
CA PRO A 130 10.07 6.64 -4.95
C PRO A 130 10.95 7.89 -4.77
N ILE A 131 10.32 9.07 -4.78
CA ILE A 131 10.92 10.38 -4.81
C ILE A 131 10.52 11.09 -3.52
N SER A 132 11.48 11.16 -2.59
CA SER A 132 11.39 12.13 -1.49
C SER A 132 11.50 13.51 -2.14
N LEU A 133 10.37 14.22 -2.28
CA LEU A 133 10.36 15.59 -2.77
C LEU A 133 10.83 16.61 -1.69
N GLY A 134 11.41 16.13 -0.59
CA GLY A 134 11.97 16.94 0.50
C GLY A 134 10.98 17.98 1.02
N LYS A 135 11.47 19.12 1.52
CA LYS A 135 10.72 20.27 2.09
C LYS A 135 9.44 20.69 1.32
N TRP A 136 9.27 20.28 0.07
CA TRP A 136 8.16 20.61 -0.82
C TRP A 136 6.98 19.62 -0.74
N CYS A 137 7.20 18.44 -0.14
CA CYS A 137 6.18 17.50 0.28
C CYS A 137 6.46 17.06 1.72
N ALA A 138 5.86 17.71 2.71
CA ALA A 138 5.94 17.32 4.14
C ALA A 138 5.33 15.93 4.46
N ASP A 139 5.00 15.13 3.43
CA ASP A 139 4.27 13.89 3.53
C ASP A 139 5.14 12.74 2.99
N GLU A 140 6.30 12.54 3.61
CA GLU A 140 7.10 11.32 3.43
C GLU A 140 6.29 10.13 3.98
N GLY A 141 6.15 9.05 3.19
CA GLY A 141 5.64 7.75 3.68
C GLY A 141 4.35 7.25 3.03
N ASN A 142 3.23 7.98 3.11
CA ASN A 142 1.89 7.36 3.04
C ASN A 142 1.07 7.76 1.81
N ALA A 143 1.66 7.67 0.62
CA ALA A 143 0.95 7.94 -0.63
C ALA A 143 0.19 6.69 -1.10
N TYR A 144 -1.13 6.74 -1.13
CA TYR A 144 -1.96 5.56 -1.39
C TYR A 144 -2.53 5.49 -2.82
N GLN A 145 -2.32 6.52 -3.67
CA GLN A 145 -2.92 6.57 -5.01
C GLN A 145 -2.01 6.09 -6.15
N ARG A 146 -2.65 5.46 -7.15
CA ARG A 146 -2.00 4.93 -8.37
C ARG A 146 -1.59 6.05 -9.30
N MET A 147 -0.47 5.87 -10.00
CA MET A 147 -0.13 6.67 -11.17
C MET A 147 -1.28 6.73 -12.18
N PHE A 148 -1.42 7.87 -12.86
CA PHE A 148 -2.36 8.04 -13.95
C PHE A 148 -2.18 6.98 -15.04
N ASN A 149 -3.28 6.52 -15.63
CA ASN A 149 -3.26 5.61 -16.76
C ASN A 149 -3.67 6.37 -18.03
N LYS A 150 -2.75 6.44 -18.99
CA LYS A 150 -2.92 7.21 -20.24
C LYS A 150 -4.06 6.69 -21.12
N SER A 151 -4.21 5.38 -21.29
CA SER A 151 -5.29 4.83 -22.12
C SER A 151 -6.65 5.06 -21.47
N LYS A 152 -6.74 4.90 -20.14
CA LYS A 152 -7.97 5.15 -19.39
C LYS A 152 -8.41 6.62 -19.48
N LEU A 153 -7.47 7.57 -19.36
CA LEU A 153 -7.77 8.99 -19.50
C LEU A 153 -8.24 9.35 -20.92
N ARG A 154 -7.60 8.79 -21.96
CA ARG A 154 -8.04 8.97 -23.35
C ARG A 154 -9.45 8.44 -23.58
N ASN A 155 -9.78 7.27 -23.03
CA ASN A 155 -11.11 6.70 -23.15
C ASN A 155 -12.17 7.56 -22.44
N ILE A 156 -11.83 8.12 -21.28
CA ILE A 156 -12.68 9.06 -20.54
C ILE A 156 -12.91 10.35 -21.34
N ASP A 157 -11.85 10.90 -21.92
CA ASP A 157 -11.94 12.09 -22.77
C ASP A 157 -12.85 11.87 -24.00
N THR A 158 -12.70 10.73 -24.68
CA THR A 158 -13.60 10.33 -25.78
C THR A 158 -15.04 10.17 -25.29
N PHE A 159 -15.25 9.52 -24.14
CA PHE A 159 -16.57 9.32 -23.56
C PHE A 159 -17.28 10.66 -23.26
N ILE A 160 -16.57 11.60 -22.64
CA ILE A 160 -17.08 12.96 -22.36
C ILE A 160 -17.39 13.71 -23.66
N THR A 161 -16.50 13.61 -24.65
CA THR A 161 -16.66 14.27 -25.96
C THR A 161 -17.90 13.76 -26.69
N ASN A 162 -18.19 12.46 -26.60
CA ASN A 162 -19.36 11.83 -27.20
C ASN A 162 -20.67 12.06 -26.42
N GLY A 163 -20.67 12.92 -25.41
CA GLY A 163 -21.87 13.29 -24.64
C GLY A 163 -22.09 12.48 -23.36
N GLY A 164 -21.17 11.57 -23.00
CA GLY A 164 -21.19 10.88 -21.72
C GLY A 164 -20.88 11.82 -20.55
N PHE A 165 -21.36 11.48 -19.35
CA PHE A 165 -21.14 12.23 -18.11
C PHE A 165 -20.91 11.30 -16.91
N PHE A 166 -20.37 11.82 -15.81
CA PHE A 166 -20.13 11.05 -14.59
C PHE A 166 -21.07 11.50 -13.46
N PRO A 167 -22.06 10.68 -13.07
CA PRO A 167 -23.02 11.04 -12.02
C PRO A 167 -22.45 10.89 -10.60
N ASN A 168 -21.36 10.13 -10.44
CA ASN A 168 -20.79 9.82 -9.14
C ASN A 168 -19.89 10.95 -8.62
N ASN A 169 -19.87 11.15 -7.31
CA ASN A 169 -19.03 12.16 -6.66
C ASN A 169 -17.53 11.93 -6.92
N ILE A 170 -16.78 13.02 -7.04
CA ILE A 170 -15.34 13.03 -6.79
C ILE A 170 -15.15 13.23 -5.29
N VAL A 171 -14.39 12.33 -4.66
CA VAL A 171 -14.13 12.41 -3.21
C VAL A 171 -12.81 13.13 -3.01
N ILE A 172 -12.82 14.20 -2.22
CA ILE A 172 -11.62 14.97 -1.88
C ILE A 172 -11.51 15.18 -0.37
N ASN A 173 -10.31 15.52 0.08
CA ASN A 173 -10.00 15.96 1.43
C ASN A 173 -9.35 17.35 1.36
N PHE A 174 -9.96 18.35 1.98
CA PHE A 174 -9.35 19.68 2.08
C PHE A 174 -8.22 19.65 3.12
N THR A 175 -7.01 19.98 2.67
CA THR A 175 -5.82 20.11 3.53
C THR A 175 -5.62 21.54 4.04
N SER A 176 -6.44 22.48 3.56
CA SER A 176 -6.58 23.83 4.09
C SER A 176 -8.07 24.09 4.30
N PRO A 177 -8.48 24.68 5.44
CA PRO A 177 -9.89 24.80 5.78
C PRO A 177 -10.63 25.66 4.74
N PRO A 178 -11.77 25.20 4.20
CA PRO A 178 -12.65 26.03 3.41
C PRO A 178 -13.39 27.04 4.30
N LYS A 179 -14.03 28.04 3.70
CA LYS A 179 -14.94 28.95 4.43
C LYS A 179 -16.39 28.64 4.03
N PHE A 180 -17.18 28.17 4.97
CA PHE A 180 -18.61 27.94 4.78
C PHE A 180 -19.43 29.12 5.32
N ILE A 181 -20.40 29.58 4.54
CA ILE A 181 -21.32 30.66 4.87
C ILE A 181 -22.72 30.04 4.93
N PRO A 182 -23.26 29.74 6.14
CA PRO A 182 -24.57 29.11 6.27
C PRO A 182 -25.68 30.06 5.83
N ASN A 183 -26.75 29.50 5.27
CA ASN A 183 -27.95 30.20 4.83
C ASN A 183 -29.20 29.64 5.52
N SER A 184 -29.38 28.33 5.47
CA SER A 184 -30.52 27.60 6.04
C SER A 184 -30.07 26.28 6.66
N THR A 185 -30.90 25.70 7.52
CA THR A 185 -30.66 24.37 8.09
C THR A 185 -31.92 23.53 7.95
N VAL A 186 -31.78 22.33 7.41
CA VAL A 186 -32.86 21.35 7.24
C VAL A 186 -32.41 20.04 7.87
N GLY A 187 -32.96 19.71 9.05
CA GLY A 187 -32.49 18.57 9.85
C GLY A 187 -31.01 18.72 10.24
N ASP A 188 -30.21 17.67 10.01
CA ASP A 188 -28.76 17.64 10.29
C ASP A 188 -27.90 18.16 9.12
N ILE A 189 -28.50 18.92 8.20
CA ILE A 189 -27.84 19.44 7.00
C ILE A 189 -27.92 20.97 7.01
N GLU A 190 -26.75 21.62 7.00
CA GLU A 190 -26.64 23.07 6.81
C GLU A 190 -26.48 23.38 5.32
N GLU A 191 -27.37 24.19 4.76
CA GLU A 191 -27.28 24.68 3.39
C GLU A 191 -26.61 26.05 3.37
N GLY A 192 -25.76 26.31 2.38
CA GLY A 192 -25.07 27.59 2.30
C GLY A 192 -24.13 27.70 1.12
N PHE A 193 -23.15 28.57 1.28
CA PHE A 193 -22.13 28.83 0.28
C PHE A 193 -20.76 28.40 0.80
N LEU A 194 -20.09 27.52 0.05
CA LEU A 194 -18.72 27.10 0.33
C LEU A 194 -17.75 27.91 -0.54
N GLN A 195 -16.90 28.69 0.11
CA GLN A 195 -15.73 29.30 -0.52
C GLN A 195 -14.58 28.29 -0.47
N LEU A 196 -14.15 27.86 -1.64
CA LEU A 196 -13.06 26.89 -1.81
C LEU A 196 -11.72 27.48 -1.33
N PRO A 197 -10.82 26.65 -0.78
CA PRO A 197 -9.49 27.13 -0.42
C PRO A 197 -8.74 27.63 -1.67
N GLN A 198 -7.97 28.71 -1.49
CA GLN A 198 -7.36 29.42 -2.60
C GLN A 198 -5.93 28.98 -2.90
N TYR A 199 -5.40 27.94 -2.27
CA TYR A 199 -3.98 27.61 -2.30
C TYR A 199 -3.69 26.42 -3.22
N TYR A 200 -2.47 26.35 -3.77
CA TYR A 200 -2.03 25.12 -4.44
C TYR A 200 -1.96 23.98 -3.44
N ALA A 201 -2.37 22.79 -3.88
CA ALA A 201 -2.39 21.57 -3.08
C ALA A 201 -3.29 21.65 -1.82
N SER A 202 -4.40 22.38 -1.90
CA SER A 202 -5.37 22.51 -0.80
C SER A 202 -6.51 21.50 -0.85
N ALA A 203 -6.67 20.78 -1.96
CA ALA A 203 -7.66 19.73 -2.12
C ALA A 203 -6.98 18.43 -2.56
N ARG A 204 -6.80 17.49 -1.64
CA ARG A 204 -6.25 16.18 -1.98
C ARG A 204 -7.37 15.31 -2.53
N ILE A 205 -7.19 14.74 -3.71
CA ILE A 205 -8.17 13.79 -4.26
C ILE A 205 -8.07 12.50 -3.45
N VAL A 206 -9.20 11.88 -3.10
CA VAL A 206 -9.29 10.57 -2.44
C VAL A 206 -9.82 9.50 -3.40
N ASP A 207 -10.84 9.84 -4.19
CA ASP A 207 -11.33 9.01 -5.28
C ASP A 207 -11.72 9.88 -6.50
N GLY A 208 -11.70 9.27 -7.68
CA GLY A 208 -12.14 9.93 -8.91
C GLY A 208 -11.03 10.67 -9.64
N GLN A 209 -9.76 10.42 -9.33
CA GLN A 209 -8.63 11.07 -10.00
C GLN A 209 -8.70 10.98 -11.53
N HIS A 210 -8.97 9.81 -12.12
CA HIS A 210 -9.06 9.67 -13.59
C HIS A 210 -10.27 10.40 -14.17
N ARG A 211 -11.36 10.54 -13.39
CA ARG A 211 -12.55 11.28 -13.81
C ARG A 211 -12.24 12.77 -13.87
N LEU A 212 -11.62 13.33 -12.83
CA LEU A 212 -11.21 14.75 -12.83
C LEU A 212 -10.17 15.04 -13.93
N TYR A 213 -9.09 14.27 -13.97
CA TYR A 213 -8.01 14.52 -14.94
C TYR A 213 -8.38 14.14 -16.37
N GLY A 214 -9.45 13.39 -16.59
CA GLY A 214 -10.02 13.17 -17.93
C GLY A 214 -10.43 14.48 -18.61
N PHE A 215 -10.84 15.49 -17.84
CA PHE A 215 -11.15 16.82 -18.34
C PHE A 215 -9.93 17.68 -18.69
N SER A 216 -8.70 17.24 -18.39
CA SER A 216 -7.49 18.07 -18.54
C SER A 216 -7.34 18.71 -19.92
N ASN A 217 -7.56 17.90 -20.95
CA ASN A 217 -7.46 18.31 -22.36
C ASN A 217 -8.83 18.51 -23.01
N ASN A 218 -9.93 18.29 -22.27
CA ASN A 218 -11.28 18.43 -22.80
C ASN A 218 -11.77 19.88 -22.66
N PRO A 219 -12.37 20.49 -23.71
CA PRO A 219 -12.93 21.84 -23.61
C PRO A 219 -14.10 21.94 -22.60
N LYS A 220 -14.83 20.85 -22.33
CA LYS A 220 -15.95 20.83 -21.37
C LYS A 220 -15.54 21.09 -19.92
N LYS A 221 -14.24 21.11 -19.59
CA LYS A 221 -13.74 21.41 -18.23
C LYS A 221 -14.21 22.75 -17.66
N SER A 222 -14.57 23.69 -18.53
CA SER A 222 -15.00 25.05 -18.17
C SER A 222 -16.52 25.21 -18.17
N SER A 223 -17.29 24.25 -18.69
CA SER A 223 -18.75 24.34 -18.84
C SER A 223 -19.51 23.25 -18.07
N GLU A 224 -18.93 22.05 -17.93
CA GLU A 224 -19.56 20.93 -17.24
C GLU A 224 -19.42 21.06 -15.71
N MET A 225 -20.42 20.56 -14.99
CA MET A 225 -20.44 20.54 -13.53
C MET A 225 -20.27 19.12 -13.04
N ILE A 226 -19.33 18.89 -12.14
CA ILE A 226 -19.11 17.59 -11.50
C ILE A 226 -19.53 17.66 -10.03
N PRO A 227 -20.16 16.59 -9.49
CA PRO A 227 -20.46 16.50 -8.09
C PRO A 227 -19.22 16.15 -7.27
N VAL A 228 -19.06 16.78 -6.12
CA VAL A 228 -17.91 16.62 -5.22
C VAL A 228 -18.40 16.37 -3.80
N LEU A 229 -17.82 15.36 -3.15
CA LEU A 229 -17.90 15.14 -1.72
C LEU A 229 -16.53 15.47 -1.10
N ALA A 230 -16.48 16.51 -0.28
CA ALA A 230 -15.24 17.00 0.30
C ALA A 230 -15.25 16.83 1.82
N PHE A 231 -14.30 16.07 2.35
CA PHE A 231 -14.02 16.07 3.78
C PHE A 231 -13.09 17.22 4.14
N GLU A 232 -13.08 17.59 5.41
CA GLU A 232 -12.18 18.60 5.95
C GLU A 232 -11.14 17.98 6.87
N ASN A 233 -9.86 18.20 6.53
CA ASN A 233 -8.70 17.87 7.35
C ASN A 233 -8.68 16.42 7.87
N LEU A 234 -9.05 15.44 7.03
CA LEU A 234 -8.92 14.03 7.40
C LEU A 234 -7.44 13.65 7.62
N PRO A 235 -7.13 12.88 8.68
CA PRO A 235 -5.85 12.20 8.82
C PRO A 235 -5.55 11.30 7.62
N LYS A 236 -4.27 11.12 7.28
CA LYS A 236 -3.86 10.36 6.09
C LYS A 236 -4.28 8.90 6.16
N GLU A 237 -4.28 8.33 7.35
CA GLU A 237 -4.64 6.94 7.62
C GLU A 237 -6.12 6.71 7.31
N GLU A 238 -6.98 7.65 7.71
CA GLU A 238 -8.42 7.62 7.39
C GLU A 238 -8.67 7.81 5.91
N GLU A 239 -7.92 8.73 5.28
CA GLU A 239 -7.99 8.97 3.85
C GLU A 239 -7.62 7.72 3.03
N GLY A 240 -6.55 7.03 3.42
CA GLY A 240 -6.12 5.76 2.83
C GLY A 240 -7.14 4.64 3.04
N LYS A 241 -7.77 4.56 4.22
CA LYS A 241 -8.87 3.61 4.49
C LYS A 241 -10.06 3.88 3.57
N ILE A 242 -10.51 5.12 3.44
CA ILE A 242 -11.61 5.50 2.54
C ILE A 242 -11.29 5.10 1.11
N PHE A 243 -10.07 5.35 0.65
CA PHE A 243 -9.63 4.93 -0.68
C PHE A 243 -9.69 3.41 -0.88
N VAL A 244 -9.17 2.63 0.08
CA VAL A 244 -9.18 1.17 0.02
C VAL A 244 -10.62 0.66 0.02
N THR A 245 -11.48 1.14 0.92
CA THR A 245 -12.89 0.71 1.01
C THR A 245 -13.64 0.99 -0.29
N ILE A 246 -13.57 2.22 -0.83
CA ILE A 246 -14.25 2.59 -2.09
C ILE A 246 -13.81 1.69 -3.24
N ASN A 247 -12.51 1.42 -3.35
CA ASN A 247 -11.99 0.66 -4.49
C ASN A 247 -12.13 -0.85 -4.31
N ASP A 248 -12.05 -1.39 -3.09
CA ASP A 248 -12.24 -2.82 -2.84
C ASP A 248 -13.68 -3.25 -3.17
N GLU A 249 -14.68 -2.40 -2.84
CA GLU A 249 -16.10 -2.65 -3.10
C GLU A 249 -16.52 -2.39 -4.56
N GLN A 250 -16.00 -1.36 -5.23
CA GLN A 250 -16.48 -0.94 -6.56
C GLN A 250 -15.66 -1.44 -7.76
N LYS A 251 -14.33 -1.62 -7.62
CA LYS A 251 -13.43 -2.13 -8.67
C LYS A 251 -12.10 -2.59 -8.07
N LYS A 252 -11.99 -3.90 -7.83
CA LYS A 252 -10.86 -4.60 -7.19
C LYS A 252 -9.53 -3.89 -7.39
N VAL A 253 -8.98 -3.34 -6.31
CA VAL A 253 -7.66 -2.73 -6.36
C VAL A 253 -6.65 -3.77 -6.88
N GLU A 254 -5.77 -3.36 -7.79
CA GLU A 254 -4.72 -4.24 -8.33
C GLU A 254 -4.00 -4.90 -7.14
N ALA A 255 -3.96 -6.23 -7.12
CA ALA A 255 -3.53 -6.98 -5.94
C ALA A 255 -2.14 -6.57 -5.45
N ASN A 256 -1.24 -6.23 -6.37
CA ASN A 256 0.11 -5.75 -6.05
C ASN A 256 0.09 -4.42 -5.27
N LEU A 257 -0.82 -3.53 -5.62
CA LEU A 257 -0.96 -2.27 -4.89
C LEU A 257 -1.55 -2.49 -3.50
N LEU A 258 -2.59 -3.34 -3.38
CA LEU A 258 -3.15 -3.68 -2.06
C LEU A 258 -2.08 -4.19 -1.10
N TRP A 259 -1.33 -5.20 -1.54
CA TRP A 259 -0.27 -5.80 -0.73
C TRP A 259 0.82 -4.81 -0.36
N ASP A 260 1.15 -3.87 -1.24
CA ASP A 260 2.13 -2.82 -0.97
C ASP A 260 1.58 -1.77 0.02
N LEU A 261 0.28 -1.50 0.01
CA LEU A 261 -0.39 -0.52 0.89
C LEU A 261 -0.71 -1.07 2.29
N TYR A 262 -0.84 -2.38 2.48
CA TYR A 262 -1.20 -2.95 3.78
C TYR A 262 -0.23 -2.60 4.92
N ASP A 263 1.03 -2.34 4.61
CA ASP A 263 2.00 -1.84 5.59
C ASP A 263 1.58 -0.50 6.21
N ASP A 264 1.22 0.45 5.34
CA ASP A 264 0.91 1.83 5.70
C ASP A 264 -0.53 1.94 6.21
N VAL A 265 -1.49 1.31 5.53
CA VAL A 265 -2.94 1.39 5.84
C VAL A 265 -3.29 0.77 7.19
N TYR A 266 -2.55 -0.26 7.59
CA TYR A 266 -2.80 -0.98 8.84
C TYR A 266 -1.73 -0.73 9.90
N GLU A 267 -0.93 0.34 9.77
CA GLU A 267 0.13 0.67 10.73
C GLU A 267 -0.36 0.66 12.18
N ASP A 268 -1.46 1.38 12.42
CA ASP A 268 -2.10 1.51 13.73
C ASP A 268 -3.33 0.61 13.90
N SER A 269 -3.53 -0.36 13.00
CA SER A 269 -4.70 -1.26 13.09
C SER A 269 -4.57 -2.17 14.30
N LEU A 270 -5.57 -2.27 15.17
CA LEU A 270 -5.55 -3.25 16.26
C LEU A 270 -6.22 -4.58 15.90
N ASP A 271 -6.88 -4.64 14.75
CA ASP A 271 -7.45 -5.88 14.22
C ASP A 271 -6.34 -6.85 13.83
N ASP A 272 -6.41 -8.08 14.36
CA ASP A 272 -5.39 -9.12 14.16
C ASP A 272 -5.24 -9.52 12.69
N LYS A 273 -6.34 -9.56 11.94
CA LYS A 273 -6.32 -9.92 10.54
C LYS A 273 -5.61 -8.84 9.71
N ASN A 274 -5.85 -7.57 10.01
CA ASN A 274 -5.16 -6.44 9.39
C ASN A 274 -3.67 -6.40 9.79
N GLN A 275 -3.34 -6.66 11.06
CA GLN A 275 -1.94 -6.75 11.49
C GLN A 275 -1.20 -7.92 10.85
N MET A 276 -1.87 -9.06 10.63
CA MET A 276 -1.32 -10.15 9.84
C MET A 276 -1.00 -9.69 8.41
N LEU A 277 -1.95 -9.05 7.71
CA LEU A 277 -1.75 -8.57 6.34
C LEU A 277 -0.59 -7.56 6.26
N ARG A 278 -0.49 -6.64 7.22
CA ARG A 278 0.63 -5.72 7.37
C ARG A 278 1.95 -6.45 7.56
N THR A 279 2.01 -7.39 8.48
CA THR A 279 3.24 -8.13 8.79
C THR A 279 3.73 -8.92 7.57
N ILE A 280 2.82 -9.56 6.83
CA ILE A 280 3.15 -10.22 5.56
C ILE A 280 3.72 -9.22 4.55
N SER A 281 3.10 -8.04 4.39
CA SER A 281 3.61 -6.98 3.51
C SER A 281 5.04 -6.57 3.87
N ARG A 282 5.31 -6.32 5.16
CA ARG A 282 6.65 -5.96 5.66
C ARG A 282 7.68 -7.05 5.44
N ILE A 283 7.34 -8.32 5.70
CA ILE A 283 8.22 -9.45 5.42
C ILE A 283 8.64 -9.45 3.96
N ILE A 284 7.72 -9.23 3.02
CA ILE A 284 8.03 -9.25 1.59
C ILE A 284 8.92 -8.06 1.20
N LYS A 285 8.64 -6.87 1.74
CA LYS A 285 9.49 -5.68 1.56
C LYS A 285 10.91 -5.93 2.11
N ASN A 286 11.02 -6.59 3.27
CA ASN A 286 12.30 -6.97 3.86
C ASN A 286 13.05 -7.99 2.99
N LEU A 287 12.38 -9.03 2.49
CA LEU A 287 12.95 -10.01 1.56
C LEU A 287 13.47 -9.35 0.27
N ASN A 288 12.83 -8.27 -0.20
CA ASN A 288 13.29 -7.54 -1.38
C ASN A 288 14.46 -6.59 -1.09
N ASN A 289 14.60 -6.07 0.14
CA ASN A 289 15.55 -5.00 0.45
C ASN A 289 16.84 -5.48 1.15
N ARG A 290 16.79 -6.60 1.89
CA ARG A 290 17.93 -7.09 2.66
C ARG A 290 19.06 -7.61 1.76
N GLY A 291 20.30 -7.21 2.08
CA GLY A 291 21.50 -7.59 1.33
C GLY A 291 21.74 -9.10 1.21
N LYS A 292 21.41 -9.86 2.26
CA LYS A 292 21.63 -11.31 2.35
C LYS A 292 20.51 -12.13 1.69
N SER A 293 19.38 -11.51 1.37
CA SER A 293 18.23 -12.22 0.82
C SER A 293 18.48 -12.64 -0.64
N PRO A 294 18.21 -13.91 -1.02
CA PRO A 294 18.29 -14.36 -2.42
C PRO A 294 17.23 -13.71 -3.31
N LEU A 295 16.22 -13.06 -2.71
CA LEU A 295 15.11 -12.35 -3.36
C LEU A 295 15.36 -10.84 -3.49
N LYS A 296 16.54 -10.34 -3.11
CA LYS A 296 16.87 -8.92 -3.19
C LYS A 296 16.65 -8.37 -4.61
N ASP A 297 15.91 -7.26 -4.71
CA ASP A 297 15.55 -6.56 -5.95
C ASP A 297 14.80 -7.40 -7.00
N ARG A 298 14.32 -8.60 -6.64
CA ARG A 298 13.60 -9.53 -7.53
C ARG A 298 12.09 -9.42 -7.42
N ILE A 299 11.56 -8.68 -6.44
CA ILE A 299 10.12 -8.54 -6.20
C ILE A 299 9.67 -7.15 -6.64
N TYR A 300 8.70 -7.11 -7.54
CA TYR A 300 7.97 -5.92 -7.94
C TYR A 300 7.09 -5.45 -6.78
N ILE A 301 7.45 -4.28 -6.26
CA ILE A 301 6.74 -3.57 -5.22
C ILE A 301 6.45 -2.18 -5.79
N PRO A 302 5.18 -1.83 -6.10
CA PRO A 302 4.82 -0.60 -6.81
C PRO A 302 5.45 0.69 -6.25
N SER A 303 5.64 0.75 -4.94
CA SER A 303 6.26 1.87 -4.23
C SER A 303 7.78 1.96 -4.33
N ILE A 304 8.46 0.86 -4.64
CA ILE A 304 9.92 0.73 -4.56
C ILE A 304 10.55 0.69 -5.96
N ASN A 305 9.98 -0.09 -6.88
CA ASN A 305 10.61 -0.39 -8.16
C ASN A 305 9.60 -0.60 -9.30
N GLU A 306 10.09 -0.57 -10.54
CA GLU A 306 9.27 -0.88 -11.72
C GLU A 306 9.09 -2.39 -11.90
N LYS A 307 8.06 -2.81 -12.65
CA LYS A 307 7.77 -4.24 -12.87
C LYS A 307 8.89 -4.97 -13.62
N LYS A 308 9.62 -4.27 -14.47
CA LYS A 308 10.80 -4.79 -15.18
C LYS A 308 12.07 -4.20 -14.58
N ASP A 309 13.12 -5.00 -14.52
CA ASP A 309 14.44 -4.52 -14.13
C ASP A 309 15.12 -3.71 -15.25
N LYS A 310 16.31 -3.19 -14.97
CA LYS A 310 17.09 -2.39 -15.94
C LYS A 310 17.44 -3.16 -17.22
N ASN A 311 17.40 -4.49 -17.17
CA ASN A 311 17.69 -5.39 -18.27
C ASN A 311 16.40 -5.90 -18.95
N GLY A 312 15.23 -5.35 -18.59
CA GLY A 312 13.94 -5.73 -19.14
C GLY A 312 13.37 -7.05 -18.60
N ARG A 313 13.99 -7.67 -17.59
CA ARG A 313 13.50 -8.92 -16.98
C ARG A 313 12.31 -8.63 -16.07
N GLU A 314 11.29 -9.47 -16.13
CA GLU A 314 10.13 -9.34 -15.23
C GLU A 314 10.50 -9.75 -13.80
N ARG A 315 10.03 -8.95 -12.83
CA ARG A 315 10.16 -9.25 -11.41
C ARG A 315 8.99 -10.12 -10.93
N LEU A 316 9.25 -10.92 -9.90
CA LEU A 316 8.21 -11.58 -9.09
C LEU A 316 7.23 -10.55 -8.56
N THR A 317 5.99 -10.88 -8.25
CA THR A 317 5.02 -9.88 -7.78
C THR A 317 4.78 -9.98 -6.27
N ILE A 318 4.67 -8.83 -5.59
CA ILE A 318 4.34 -8.80 -4.16
C ILE A 318 3.03 -9.54 -3.85
N ALA A 319 2.06 -9.52 -4.76
CA ALA A 319 0.80 -10.24 -4.59
C ALA A 319 0.96 -11.76 -4.58
N THR A 320 1.88 -12.32 -5.36
CA THR A 320 2.18 -13.76 -5.34
C THR A 320 2.68 -14.18 -3.97
N PHE A 321 3.66 -13.46 -3.41
CA PHE A 321 4.17 -13.74 -2.07
C PHE A 321 3.10 -13.51 -1.01
N GLY A 322 2.39 -12.38 -1.06
CA GLY A 322 1.38 -12.03 -0.06
C GLY A 322 0.27 -13.07 0.02
N ASN A 323 -0.29 -13.45 -1.14
CA ASN A 323 -1.32 -14.48 -1.21
C ASN A 323 -0.76 -15.85 -0.83
N GLY A 324 0.46 -16.20 -1.27
CA GLY A 324 1.12 -17.47 -0.96
C GLY A 324 1.33 -17.64 0.54
N ILE A 325 2.01 -16.68 1.19
CA ILE A 325 2.28 -16.69 2.63
C ILE A 325 0.97 -16.71 3.42
N LYS A 326 -0.02 -15.88 3.05
CA LYS A 326 -1.34 -15.87 3.70
C LYS A 326 -2.02 -17.24 3.64
N LYS A 327 -1.96 -17.93 2.51
CA LYS A 327 -2.55 -19.27 2.32
C LYS A 327 -1.84 -20.35 3.14
N THR A 328 -0.53 -20.24 3.37
CA THR A 328 0.19 -21.23 4.17
C THR A 328 -0.35 -21.34 5.61
N GLY A 329 -0.91 -20.25 6.13
CA GLY A 329 -1.33 -20.16 7.53
C GLY A 329 -0.17 -20.21 8.53
N LEU A 330 1.09 -20.10 8.08
CA LEU A 330 2.27 -20.08 8.95
C LEU A 330 2.34 -18.80 9.79
N LEU A 331 1.81 -17.69 9.28
CA LEU A 331 1.85 -16.37 9.92
C LEU A 331 0.45 -15.95 10.40
N LYS A 332 -0.13 -16.72 11.32
CA LYS A 332 -1.36 -16.39 12.07
C LYS A 332 -1.07 -16.61 13.55
N LYS A 333 -1.92 -16.14 14.47
CA LYS A 333 -1.79 -16.50 15.89
C LYS A 333 -1.75 -18.02 16.04
N GLY A 334 -0.70 -18.53 16.68
CA GLY A 334 -0.43 -19.98 16.82
C GLY A 334 0.23 -20.65 15.61
N GLY A 335 0.49 -19.94 14.51
CA GLY A 335 1.25 -20.45 13.37
C GLY A 335 2.76 -20.52 13.66
N LEU A 336 3.48 -21.41 12.97
CA LEU A 336 4.91 -21.69 13.22
C LEU A 336 5.84 -20.50 13.01
N LEU A 337 5.43 -19.48 12.25
CA LEU A 337 6.20 -18.26 12.02
C LEU A 337 5.70 -17.07 12.85
N PHE A 338 4.71 -17.26 13.71
CA PHE A 338 4.24 -16.26 14.67
C PHE A 338 4.89 -16.49 16.03
N VAL A 339 5.61 -15.47 16.53
CA VAL A 339 6.27 -15.49 17.84
C VAL A 339 5.94 -14.22 18.61
N GLU A 340 5.44 -14.38 19.84
CA GLU A 340 5.08 -13.33 20.80
C GLU A 340 4.06 -12.29 20.29
N ASN A 341 4.46 -11.45 19.33
CA ASN A 341 3.67 -10.39 18.71
C ASN A 341 4.03 -10.21 17.22
N TRP A 342 3.27 -9.38 16.51
CA TRP A 342 3.46 -9.14 15.07
C TRP A 342 4.82 -8.52 14.72
N LYS A 343 5.36 -7.65 15.57
CA LYS A 343 6.64 -6.96 15.34
C LYS A 343 7.84 -7.92 15.45
N THR A 344 7.85 -8.79 16.44
CA THR A 344 8.86 -9.85 16.58
C THR A 344 8.72 -10.90 15.49
N SER A 345 7.48 -11.25 15.14
CA SER A 345 7.15 -12.19 14.06
C SER A 345 7.66 -11.72 12.69
N GLU A 346 7.68 -10.41 12.43
CA GLU A 346 8.19 -9.84 11.17
C GLU A 346 9.63 -10.29 10.89
N ASN A 347 10.55 -10.01 11.82
CA ASN A 347 11.97 -10.38 11.67
C ASN A 347 12.16 -11.89 11.73
N PHE A 348 11.44 -12.55 12.66
CA PHE A 348 11.49 -13.99 12.82
C PHE A 348 11.15 -14.70 11.51
N ALA A 349 9.97 -14.42 10.95
CA ALA A 349 9.47 -15.02 9.72
C ALA A 349 10.33 -14.65 8.50
N THR A 350 10.77 -13.39 8.40
CA THR A 350 11.67 -12.95 7.32
C THR A 350 12.91 -13.84 7.25
N ASN A 351 13.58 -14.07 8.39
CA ASN A 351 14.80 -14.85 8.43
C ASN A 351 14.58 -16.32 8.03
N ARG A 352 13.45 -16.94 8.42
CA ARG A 352 13.16 -18.35 8.08
C ARG A 352 12.80 -18.52 6.61
N ILE A 353 11.99 -17.61 6.06
CA ILE A 353 11.65 -17.62 4.63
C ILE A 353 12.91 -17.34 3.79
N GLU A 354 13.76 -16.41 4.23
CA GLU A 354 15.05 -16.11 3.60
C GLU A 354 15.97 -17.35 3.59
N SER A 355 16.09 -18.06 4.71
CA SER A 355 16.89 -19.28 4.85
C SER A 355 16.41 -20.38 3.91
N PHE A 356 15.08 -20.60 3.83
CA PHE A 356 14.50 -21.57 2.92
C PHE A 356 14.84 -21.28 1.46
N PHE A 357 14.62 -20.04 0.99
CA PHE A 357 14.94 -19.69 -0.39
C PHE A 357 16.44 -19.62 -0.66
N LYS A 358 17.28 -19.38 0.35
CA LYS A 358 18.74 -19.46 0.25
C LYS A 358 19.16 -20.91 -0.05
N VAL A 359 18.59 -21.88 0.67
CA VAL A 359 18.83 -23.30 0.42
C VAL A 359 18.33 -23.71 -0.97
N VAL A 360 17.09 -23.36 -1.33
CA VAL A 360 16.52 -23.64 -2.68
C VAL A 360 17.41 -23.07 -3.79
N LYS A 361 17.89 -21.83 -3.66
CA LYS A 361 18.82 -21.21 -4.60
C LYS A 361 20.14 -22.01 -4.71
N SER A 362 20.67 -22.47 -3.59
CA SER A 362 21.96 -23.18 -3.56
C SER A 362 21.94 -24.55 -4.25
N LEU A 363 20.78 -25.20 -4.29
CA LEU A 363 20.63 -26.55 -4.86
C LEU A 363 20.47 -26.56 -6.40
N LEU A 364 20.01 -25.45 -7.01
CA LEU A 364 19.87 -25.32 -8.47
C LEU A 364 20.00 -23.85 -8.92
N PRO A 365 21.20 -23.24 -8.76
CA PRO A 365 21.42 -21.82 -8.99
C PRO A 365 21.17 -21.39 -10.45
N GLU A 366 21.45 -22.26 -11.42
CA GLU A 366 21.26 -22.01 -12.84
C GLU A 366 19.80 -21.78 -13.23
N ASP A 367 18.85 -22.44 -12.55
CA ASP A 367 17.42 -22.21 -12.76
C ASP A 367 16.95 -20.95 -12.02
N TRP A 368 17.46 -20.73 -10.81
CA TRP A 368 17.17 -19.54 -10.01
C TRP A 368 17.55 -18.23 -10.74
N GLU A 369 18.75 -18.18 -11.34
CA GLU A 369 19.26 -16.97 -12.00
C GLU A 369 18.51 -16.61 -13.29
N LYS A 370 17.74 -17.55 -13.87
CA LYS A 370 16.83 -17.27 -14.99
C LYS A 370 15.60 -16.43 -14.58
N GLY A 371 15.32 -16.28 -13.29
CA GLY A 371 14.18 -15.50 -12.79
C GLY A 371 12.84 -16.06 -13.28
N GLU A 372 11.95 -15.22 -13.81
CA GLU A 372 10.68 -15.65 -14.40
C GLU A 372 10.82 -16.65 -15.56
N LYS A 373 11.99 -16.71 -16.21
CA LYS A 373 12.29 -17.72 -17.23
C LYS A 373 12.73 -19.08 -16.66
N GLY A 374 13.06 -19.14 -15.37
CA GLY A 374 13.23 -20.40 -14.64
C GLY A 374 11.93 -20.87 -14.00
N PHE A 375 11.99 -21.96 -13.24
CA PHE A 375 10.89 -22.42 -12.40
C PHE A 375 11.03 -21.90 -10.97
N LEU A 376 12.20 -22.09 -10.33
CA LEU A 376 12.42 -21.81 -8.91
C LEU A 376 12.16 -20.35 -8.51
N CYS A 377 12.56 -19.41 -9.36
CA CYS A 377 12.44 -17.98 -9.14
C CYS A 377 11.38 -17.33 -10.07
N SER A 378 10.27 -18.03 -10.31
CA SER A 378 9.09 -17.53 -11.03
C SER A 378 7.89 -17.35 -10.09
N ASN A 379 6.92 -16.49 -10.45
CA ASN A 379 5.71 -16.31 -9.64
C ASN A 379 4.99 -17.64 -9.35
N ASN A 380 4.93 -18.53 -10.34
CA ASN A 380 4.30 -19.83 -10.17
C ASN A 380 5.12 -20.76 -9.28
N GLY A 381 6.44 -20.82 -9.47
CA GLY A 381 7.33 -21.63 -8.64
C GLY A 381 7.34 -21.18 -7.19
N ILE A 382 7.44 -19.87 -6.92
CA ILE A 382 7.36 -19.33 -5.56
C ILE A 382 6.07 -19.77 -4.85
N ALA A 383 4.93 -19.77 -5.55
CA ALA A 383 3.66 -20.24 -4.97
C ALA A 383 3.66 -21.74 -4.64
N VAL A 384 4.39 -22.57 -5.40
CA VAL A 384 4.61 -23.99 -5.11
C VAL A 384 5.55 -24.16 -3.90
N PHE A 385 6.70 -23.49 -3.92
CA PHE A 385 7.71 -23.61 -2.88
C PHE A 385 7.25 -23.06 -1.52
N LEU A 386 6.35 -22.07 -1.48
CA LEU A 386 5.72 -21.64 -0.23
C LEU A 386 4.81 -22.72 0.39
N GLN A 387 4.18 -23.58 -0.42
CA GLN A 387 3.41 -24.73 0.08
C GLN A 387 4.35 -25.81 0.64
N ILE A 388 5.45 -26.08 -0.07
CA ILE A 388 6.48 -27.02 0.38
C ILE A 388 7.12 -26.53 1.69
N LEU A 389 7.45 -25.23 1.79
CA LEU A 389 7.96 -24.61 3.02
C LEU A 389 7.04 -24.88 4.21
N LYS A 390 5.73 -24.75 4.03
CA LYS A 390 4.75 -25.01 5.09
C LYS A 390 4.88 -26.43 5.62
N GLU A 391 4.86 -27.44 4.74
CA GLU A 391 4.89 -28.84 5.19
C GLU A 391 6.28 -29.22 5.75
N ILE A 392 7.37 -28.66 5.21
CA ILE A 392 8.72 -28.84 5.77
C ILE A 392 8.82 -28.27 7.18
N LEU A 393 8.35 -27.03 7.42
CA LEU A 393 8.38 -26.45 8.77
C LEU A 393 7.49 -27.26 9.73
N ARG A 394 6.36 -27.79 9.29
CA ARG A 394 5.52 -28.67 10.12
C ARG A 394 6.25 -29.96 10.49
N TYR A 395 6.94 -30.59 9.53
CA TYR A 395 7.71 -31.79 9.77
C TYR A 395 8.88 -31.55 10.74
N ILE A 396 9.66 -30.48 10.52
CA ILE A 396 10.74 -30.09 11.43
C ILE A 396 10.19 -29.83 12.83
N HIS A 397 9.07 -29.10 12.94
CA HIS A 397 8.42 -28.84 14.23
C HIS A 397 7.98 -30.13 14.94
N TYR A 398 7.41 -31.09 14.19
CA TYR A 398 6.99 -32.37 14.73
C TYR A 398 8.17 -33.19 15.28
N ARG A 399 9.30 -33.21 14.57
CA ARG A 399 10.52 -33.92 14.98
C ARG A 399 11.21 -33.24 16.15
N ASN A 400 11.35 -31.91 16.08
CA ASN A 400 11.98 -31.12 17.13
C ASN A 400 11.43 -29.67 17.13
N PRO A 401 10.51 -29.34 18.05
CA PRO A 401 9.88 -28.03 18.13
C PRO A 401 10.84 -26.84 18.32
N THR A 402 12.07 -27.10 18.81
CA THR A 402 13.03 -26.05 19.18
C THR A 402 13.78 -25.48 17.97
N ILE A 403 13.99 -26.26 16.91
CA ILE A 403 14.86 -25.91 15.77
C ILE A 403 14.39 -24.61 15.10
N ILE A 404 13.09 -24.50 14.82
CA ILE A 404 12.50 -23.31 14.16
C ILE A 404 12.68 -22.05 15.02
N LYS A 405 12.69 -22.20 16.35
CA LYS A 405 12.75 -21.10 17.32
C LYS A 405 14.18 -20.61 17.60
N LYS A 406 15.22 -21.37 17.25
CA LYS A 406 16.63 -20.98 17.47
C LYS A 406 16.98 -19.70 16.72
N SER A 407 17.82 -18.85 17.33
CA SER A 407 18.30 -17.62 16.68
C SER A 407 19.34 -17.93 15.59
N ASN A 408 20.20 -18.91 15.81
CA ASN A 408 21.05 -19.47 14.75
C ASN A 408 20.20 -20.36 13.84
N LEU A 409 20.36 -20.19 12.53
CA LEU A 409 19.58 -20.86 11.50
C LEU A 409 20.35 -22.02 10.84
N ASP A 410 21.59 -22.30 11.24
CA ASP A 410 22.42 -23.36 10.63
C ASP A 410 21.71 -24.72 10.68
N ASP A 411 21.26 -25.16 11.86
CA ASP A 411 20.50 -26.42 12.02
C ASP A 411 19.22 -26.43 11.15
N LEU A 412 18.54 -25.28 11.05
CA LEU A 412 17.33 -25.15 10.24
C LEU A 412 17.65 -25.22 8.74
N GLU A 413 18.72 -24.57 8.30
CA GLU A 413 19.19 -24.61 6.90
C GLU A 413 19.61 -26.04 6.51
N GLU A 414 20.27 -26.77 7.41
CA GLU A 414 20.66 -28.17 7.20
C GLU A 414 19.43 -29.08 7.10
N ASP A 415 18.48 -28.99 8.03
CA ASP A 415 17.22 -29.75 7.97
C ASP A 415 16.42 -29.43 6.69
N ILE A 416 16.29 -28.14 6.33
CA ILE A 416 15.62 -27.73 5.10
C ILE A 416 16.34 -28.32 3.89
N LYS A 417 17.68 -28.28 3.86
CA LYS A 417 18.47 -28.81 2.73
C LYS A 417 18.21 -30.30 2.55
N ASN A 418 18.35 -31.08 3.60
CA ASN A 418 18.13 -32.53 3.59
C ASN A 418 16.72 -32.90 3.11
N LEU A 419 15.72 -32.08 3.43
CA LEU A 419 14.32 -32.31 3.04
C LEU A 419 14.00 -31.83 1.62
N VAL A 420 14.52 -30.68 1.18
CA VAL A 420 14.21 -30.08 -0.12
C VAL A 420 15.01 -30.74 -1.26
N GLU A 421 16.20 -31.26 -1.00
CA GLU A 421 17.11 -31.79 -2.02
C GLU A 421 16.47 -32.82 -2.96
N PRO A 422 15.72 -33.85 -2.49
CA PRO A 422 15.05 -34.80 -3.38
C PRO A 422 14.06 -34.17 -4.37
N ALA A 423 13.37 -33.10 -3.96
CA ALA A 423 12.46 -32.36 -4.82
C ALA A 423 13.22 -31.57 -5.89
N ILE A 424 14.36 -30.97 -5.53
CA ILE A 424 15.20 -30.22 -6.46
C ILE A 424 15.94 -31.16 -7.43
N ASP A 425 16.39 -32.31 -6.96
CA ASP A 425 17.02 -33.34 -7.80
C ASP A 425 16.06 -33.82 -8.88
N TYR A 426 14.79 -34.05 -8.54
CA TYR A 426 13.77 -34.37 -9.54
C TYR A 426 13.56 -33.23 -10.55
N LEU A 427 13.57 -31.97 -10.10
CA LEU A 427 13.52 -30.83 -11.01
C LEU A 427 14.75 -30.76 -11.93
N ARG A 428 15.92 -31.24 -11.47
CA ARG A 428 17.13 -31.37 -12.29
C ARG A 428 16.96 -32.46 -13.34
N GLU A 429 16.42 -33.63 -12.95
CA GLU A 429 16.16 -34.79 -13.82
C GLU A 429 15.22 -34.47 -14.99
N ILE A 430 14.09 -33.78 -14.73
CA ILE A 430 13.14 -33.43 -15.81
C ILE A 430 13.68 -32.38 -16.80
N GLY A 431 14.83 -31.79 -16.49
CA GLY A 431 15.51 -30.82 -17.34
C GLY A 431 14.73 -29.50 -17.54
N GLU A 432 15.28 -28.62 -18.38
CA GLU A 432 14.70 -27.31 -18.64
C GLU A 432 13.33 -27.38 -19.33
N ASN A 433 13.14 -28.35 -20.24
CA ASN A 433 11.89 -28.52 -20.95
C ASN A 433 10.75 -28.90 -20.00
N GLY A 434 10.96 -29.88 -19.10
CA GLY A 434 9.97 -30.26 -18.10
C GLY A 434 9.66 -29.14 -17.12
N ARG A 435 10.67 -28.38 -16.69
CA ARG A 435 10.46 -27.20 -15.82
C ARG A 435 9.64 -26.10 -16.51
N ASN A 436 9.85 -25.88 -17.80
CA ASN A 436 9.06 -24.92 -18.59
C ASN A 436 7.60 -25.38 -18.74
N GLU A 437 7.36 -26.66 -18.97
CA GLU A 437 6.01 -27.25 -19.02
C GLU A 437 5.28 -27.09 -17.69
N TRP A 438 5.95 -27.39 -16.57
CA TRP A 438 5.41 -27.21 -15.23
C TRP A 438 5.11 -25.75 -14.91
N ARG A 439 5.90 -24.79 -15.40
CA ARG A 439 5.58 -23.37 -15.27
C ARG A 439 4.24 -23.04 -15.96
N GLY A 440 3.96 -23.67 -17.10
CA GLY A 440 2.68 -23.58 -17.80
C GLY A 440 1.53 -24.16 -16.97
N GLU A 441 1.65 -25.40 -16.50
CA GLU A 441 0.63 -26.10 -15.69
C GLU A 441 0.28 -25.34 -14.40
N THR A 442 1.27 -24.71 -13.78
CA THR A 442 1.13 -23.97 -12.52
C THR A 442 0.56 -22.56 -12.68
N SER A 443 0.07 -22.20 -13.88
CA SER A 443 -0.66 -20.95 -14.11
C SER A 443 -2.00 -20.90 -13.36
N GLN A 444 -2.59 -22.08 -13.10
CA GLN A 444 -3.80 -22.23 -12.32
C GLN A 444 -3.51 -22.80 -10.93
N GLU A 445 -4.41 -22.53 -9.99
CA GLU A 445 -4.25 -22.95 -8.60
C GLU A 445 -4.18 -24.47 -8.44
N GLY A 446 -5.00 -25.22 -9.19
CA GLY A 446 -4.99 -26.69 -9.16
C GLY A 446 -3.65 -27.27 -9.61
N GLY A 447 -3.03 -26.68 -10.63
CA GLY A 447 -1.70 -27.09 -11.11
C GLY A 447 -0.61 -26.84 -10.08
N ARG A 448 -0.65 -25.69 -9.38
CA ARG A 448 0.31 -25.40 -8.28
C ARG A 448 0.25 -26.45 -7.19
N LYS A 449 -0.96 -26.82 -6.76
CA LYS A 449 -1.14 -27.86 -5.74
C LYS A 449 -0.64 -29.22 -6.23
N LYS A 450 -1.04 -29.63 -7.44
CA LYS A 450 -0.59 -30.88 -8.07
C LYS A 450 0.94 -30.99 -8.13
N ILE A 451 1.63 -29.94 -8.59
CA ILE A 451 3.09 -29.95 -8.67
C ILE A 451 3.73 -29.94 -7.28
N ALA A 452 3.17 -29.19 -6.31
CA ALA A 452 3.63 -29.25 -4.93
C ALA A 452 3.52 -30.68 -4.36
N ASP A 453 2.38 -31.36 -4.58
CA ASP A 453 2.15 -32.73 -4.13
C ASP A 453 3.16 -33.71 -4.78
N ILE A 454 3.40 -33.59 -6.09
CA ILE A 454 4.41 -34.43 -6.78
C ILE A 454 5.80 -34.23 -6.17
N LEU A 455 6.21 -32.98 -5.90
CA LEU A 455 7.50 -32.70 -5.28
C LEU A 455 7.57 -33.22 -3.85
N MET A 456 6.49 -33.09 -3.06
CA MET A 456 6.41 -33.63 -1.71
C MET A 456 6.46 -35.15 -1.68
N GLU A 457 5.91 -35.86 -2.67
CA GLU A 457 6.08 -37.31 -2.81
C GLU A 457 7.54 -37.70 -3.08
N LYS A 458 8.31 -36.86 -3.78
CA LYS A 458 9.77 -37.07 -3.92
C LYS A 458 10.47 -36.92 -2.58
N ILE A 459 10.10 -35.93 -1.76
CA ILE A 459 10.62 -35.78 -0.40
C ILE A 459 10.31 -37.02 0.43
N LYS A 460 9.03 -37.46 0.43
CA LYS A 460 8.56 -38.63 1.18
C LYS A 460 9.27 -39.93 0.80
N LYS A 461 9.65 -40.10 -0.47
CA LYS A 461 10.42 -41.29 -0.90
C LYS A 461 11.76 -41.42 -0.16
N TYR A 462 12.42 -40.30 0.14
CA TYR A 462 13.70 -40.29 0.86
C TYR A 462 13.53 -40.11 2.37
N HIS A 463 12.40 -39.53 2.79
CA HIS A 463 12.02 -39.33 4.19
C HIS A 463 10.66 -39.98 4.43
N PRO A 464 10.57 -41.30 4.69
CA PRO A 464 9.29 -42.01 4.79
C PRO A 464 8.33 -41.45 5.84
N ASP A 465 8.87 -40.87 6.91
CA ASP A 465 8.12 -40.22 7.99
C ASP A 465 7.58 -38.83 7.59
N PHE A 466 8.02 -38.27 6.46
CA PHE A 466 7.51 -37.01 5.93
C PHE A 466 6.08 -37.21 5.42
N ALA A 467 5.12 -36.85 6.26
CA ALA A 467 3.71 -36.88 5.95
C ALA A 467 3.24 -35.47 5.50
N PRO A 468 3.19 -35.17 4.19
CA PRO A 468 2.58 -33.94 3.72
C PRO A 468 1.08 -33.96 4.08
N HIS A 469 0.54 -32.79 4.45
CA HIS A 469 -0.88 -32.63 4.84
C HIS A 469 -1.26 -33.31 6.16
N LEU A 470 -0.33 -33.45 7.11
CA LEU A 470 -0.66 -33.89 8.48
C LEU A 470 -1.90 -33.14 9.00
N PRO A 471 -2.81 -33.81 9.73
CA PRO A 471 -3.88 -33.10 10.43
C PRO A 471 -3.27 -32.06 11.39
N PRO A 472 -4.02 -31.01 11.79
CA PRO A 472 -3.53 -30.08 12.79
C PRO A 472 -3.16 -30.86 14.05
N THR A 473 -2.07 -30.47 14.72
CA THR A 473 -1.62 -31.11 15.96
C THR A 473 -2.70 -31.02 17.04
N GLU A 474 -2.70 -31.93 18.03
CA GLU A 474 -3.66 -31.84 19.17
C GLU A 474 -3.61 -30.47 19.86
N GLU A 475 -2.45 -29.81 19.89
CA GLU A 475 -2.31 -28.46 20.41
C GLU A 475 -3.00 -27.41 19.52
N GLU A 476 -2.89 -27.52 18.19
CA GLU A 476 -3.59 -26.67 17.23
C GLU A 476 -5.11 -26.93 17.25
N ILE A 477 -5.54 -28.19 17.35
CA ILE A 477 -6.94 -28.60 17.50
C ILE A 477 -7.48 -28.09 18.84
N GLY A 478 -6.73 -28.26 19.93
CA GLY A 478 -7.09 -27.83 21.27
C GLY A 478 -7.26 -26.31 21.36
N LYS A 479 -6.32 -25.54 20.82
CA LYS A 479 -6.45 -24.07 20.76
C LYS A 479 -7.67 -23.64 19.95
N LYS A 480 -7.92 -24.27 18.80
CA LYS A 480 -9.08 -23.96 17.96
C LYS A 480 -10.40 -24.36 18.64
N LEU A 481 -10.45 -25.50 19.32
CA LEU A 481 -11.59 -25.95 20.12
C LEU A 481 -11.86 -24.99 21.28
N VAL A 482 -10.83 -24.50 21.97
CA VAL A 482 -10.98 -23.51 23.04
C VAL A 482 -11.59 -22.22 22.50
N GLU A 483 -11.08 -21.70 21.39
CA GLU A 483 -11.61 -20.49 20.75
C GLU A 483 -13.07 -20.67 20.29
N GLU A 484 -13.38 -21.78 19.60
CA GLU A 484 -14.74 -22.08 19.14
C GLU A 484 -15.72 -22.32 20.31
N THR A 485 -15.24 -22.97 21.37
CA THR A 485 -16.03 -23.26 22.58
C THR A 485 -16.29 -21.98 23.36
N GLU A 486 -15.32 -21.10 23.52
CA GLU A 486 -15.52 -19.79 24.16
C GLU A 486 -16.58 -18.98 23.42
N LEU A 487 -16.55 -18.98 22.07
CA LEU A 487 -17.53 -18.27 21.26
C LEU A 487 -18.95 -18.85 21.41
N LYS A 488 -19.07 -20.18 21.41
CA LYS A 488 -20.34 -20.89 21.62
C LYS A 488 -20.90 -20.65 23.02
N ILE A 489 -20.06 -20.73 24.06
CA ILE A 489 -20.44 -20.45 25.45
C ILE A 489 -20.92 -19.00 25.58
N ARG A 490 -20.19 -18.03 25.02
CA ARG A 490 -20.57 -16.61 25.04
C ARG A 490 -21.93 -16.38 24.38
N ASN A 491 -22.16 -17.00 23.23
CA ASN A 491 -23.44 -16.90 22.52
C ASN A 491 -24.60 -17.57 23.29
N LEU A 492 -24.35 -18.74 23.89
CA LEU A 492 -25.34 -19.43 24.72
C LEU A 492 -25.70 -18.63 25.97
N ILE A 493 -24.71 -18.08 26.68
CA ILE A 493 -24.93 -17.20 27.84
C ILE A 493 -25.76 -15.99 27.41
N LYS A 494 -25.38 -15.32 26.31
CA LYS A 494 -26.13 -14.18 25.77
C LYS A 494 -27.58 -14.55 25.42
N GLN A 495 -27.80 -15.69 24.80
CA GLN A 495 -29.13 -16.18 24.46
C GLN A 495 -29.96 -16.42 25.73
N LYS A 496 -29.44 -17.16 26.70
CA LYS A 496 -30.15 -17.47 27.96
C LYS A 496 -30.45 -16.21 28.79
N LEU A 497 -29.53 -15.25 28.79
CA LEU A 497 -29.77 -13.96 29.43
C LEU A 497 -30.85 -13.15 28.70
N LYS A 498 -30.89 -13.19 27.36
CA LYS A 498 -31.97 -12.56 26.58
C LYS A 498 -33.32 -13.23 26.80
N GLU A 499 -33.38 -14.56 26.88
CA GLU A 499 -34.61 -15.30 27.18
C GLU A 499 -35.20 -14.91 28.55
N LYS A 500 -34.35 -14.69 29.56
CA LYS A 500 -34.79 -14.38 30.93
C LYS A 500 -35.06 -12.91 31.20
N TYR A 501 -34.31 -12.00 30.57
CA TYR A 501 -34.32 -10.56 30.90
C TYR A 501 -34.66 -9.66 29.71
N GLY A 502 -34.99 -10.23 28.54
CA GLY A 502 -35.31 -9.49 27.32
C GLY A 502 -34.20 -8.52 26.92
N ASP A 503 -34.59 -7.32 26.47
CA ASP A 503 -33.63 -6.27 26.09
C ASP A 503 -32.81 -5.74 27.28
N LYS A 504 -33.24 -6.01 28.52
CA LYS A 504 -32.54 -5.61 29.75
C LYS A 504 -31.48 -6.62 30.19
N TRP A 505 -31.22 -7.68 29.42
CA TRP A 505 -30.26 -8.75 29.76
C TRP A 505 -28.87 -8.26 30.14
N TRP A 506 -28.38 -7.19 29.51
CA TRP A 506 -27.11 -6.60 29.87
C TRP A 506 -27.17 -5.92 31.24
N LYS A 507 -28.22 -5.13 31.52
CA LYS A 507 -28.36 -4.36 32.76
C LYS A 507 -28.75 -5.24 33.96
N GLN A 508 -29.56 -6.27 33.77
CA GLN A 508 -30.10 -7.08 34.87
C GLN A 508 -29.52 -8.50 34.92
N GLY A 509 -29.08 -9.05 33.80
CA GLY A 509 -28.64 -10.44 33.69
C GLY A 509 -27.14 -10.68 33.85
N VAL A 510 -26.30 -9.66 33.67
CA VAL A 510 -24.84 -9.79 33.82
C VAL A 510 -24.42 -9.31 35.22
N PRO A 511 -23.63 -10.08 36.00
CA PRO A 511 -23.12 -9.67 37.31
C PRO A 511 -22.26 -8.39 37.27
N ALA A 512 -22.24 -7.62 38.35
CA ALA A 512 -21.49 -6.36 38.43
C ALA A 512 -20.00 -6.54 38.11
N GLY A 513 -19.31 -7.48 38.74
CA GLY A 513 -17.88 -7.72 38.47
C GLY A 513 -17.57 -8.13 37.02
N ALA A 514 -18.49 -8.85 36.35
CA ALA A 514 -18.35 -9.20 34.94
C ALA A 514 -18.63 -8.01 34.01
N LYS A 515 -19.58 -7.14 34.37
CA LYS A 515 -19.78 -5.85 33.72
C LYS A 515 -18.58 -4.95 33.89
N ASP A 516 -18.00 -4.86 35.09
CA ASP A 516 -16.84 -4.02 35.37
C ASP A 516 -15.58 -4.53 34.68
N TYR A 517 -15.42 -5.86 34.57
CA TYR A 517 -14.38 -6.46 33.75
C TYR A 517 -14.60 -6.17 32.26
N ALA A 518 -15.81 -6.39 31.74
CA ALA A 518 -16.15 -6.10 30.35
C ALA A 518 -16.06 -4.62 30.03
N LYS A 519 -16.42 -3.74 30.98
CA LYS A 519 -16.38 -2.28 30.85
C LYS A 519 -14.95 -1.78 30.95
N ARG A 520 -14.08 -2.31 31.83
CA ARG A 520 -12.63 -2.08 31.76
C ARG A 520 -12.04 -2.54 30.45
N ARG A 521 -12.41 -3.73 29.99
CA ARG A 521 -11.91 -4.25 28.70
C ARG A 521 -12.43 -3.41 27.53
N MET A 522 -13.67 -2.93 27.60
CA MET A 522 -14.30 -2.06 26.62
C MET A 522 -13.74 -0.64 26.72
N GLU A 523 -13.39 -0.11 27.89
CA GLU A 523 -12.73 1.18 28.08
C GLU A 523 -11.26 1.10 27.65
N GLU A 524 -10.58 0.00 27.90
CA GLU A 524 -9.30 -0.32 27.29
C GLU A 524 -9.45 -0.43 25.77
N GLU A 525 -10.47 -1.12 25.25
CA GLU A 525 -10.74 -1.23 23.81
C GLU A 525 -11.24 0.07 23.19
N ILE A 526 -11.93 0.96 23.90
CA ILE A 526 -12.39 2.29 23.45
C ILE A 526 -11.22 3.27 23.48
N ASN A 527 -10.37 3.22 24.51
CA ASN A 527 -9.10 3.96 24.54
C ASN A 527 -8.08 3.40 23.52
N LYS A 528 -8.30 2.18 23.01
CA LYS A 528 -7.52 1.52 21.96
C LYS A 528 -8.20 1.60 20.57
N ALA A 529 -9.50 1.88 20.49
CA ALA A 529 -10.25 1.98 19.24
C ALA A 529 -10.20 3.41 18.72
N PRO A 530 -9.86 3.62 17.44
CA PRO A 530 -10.02 4.92 16.83
C PRO A 530 -11.52 5.10 16.57
N TRP A 531 -12.20 5.75 17.53
CA TRP A 531 -13.57 6.31 17.51
C TRP A 531 -14.70 5.45 18.11
N VAL A 532 -15.35 6.03 19.13
CA VAL A 532 -16.81 6.13 19.21
C VAL A 532 -17.22 7.38 18.43
#